data_AF-A0A2N5KAQ4-F1
#
_entry.id   AF-A0A2N5KAQ4-F1
#
_cell.length_a   1.000
_cell.length_b   1.000
_cell.length_c   1.000
_cell.angle_alpha   90.00
_cell.angle_beta   90.00
_cell.angle_gamma   90.00
#
_symmetry.space_group_name_H-M   'P 1'
#
loop_
_entity.id
_entity.type
_entity.pdbx_description
1 polymer ?
#
loop_
_entity_poly.entity_id
_entity_poly.type
_entity_poly.pdbx_seq_one_letter_code
_entity_poly.pdbx_strand_id
1 'polypeptide(L)'
;MYKDLEENRLLNPFNKVDILGVLVDEKPSAWIFVKFPFRRSNRQITSQEKAVKSIIRMHEKFGLHVIQGDDKILLRPTRWWMIFASRKERHVPLYVSKKIATAKALKTAVEQKDDKQIGALLGFPPTAIDAYVDGSVLPYDQIPKSTETVTADEMKFLGHMLSRNNWQSEISYLPRYARKIKEIAPNFYDLYLKHE
;
A
#
# COMPACT_ATOMS: atom_id res chain seq x y z
N MET A 1 -17.32 -8.20 -7.73
CA MET A 1 -16.26 -8.77 -8.61
C MET A 1 -14.96 -9.07 -7.85
N TYR A 2 -14.62 -8.32 -6.80
CA TYR A 2 -13.32 -8.42 -6.12
C TYR A 2 -13.34 -9.16 -4.78
N LYS A 3 -14.32 -10.05 -4.57
CA LYS A 3 -14.55 -10.73 -3.28
C LYS A 3 -13.30 -11.45 -2.74
N ASP A 4 -12.55 -12.14 -3.60
CA ASP A 4 -11.32 -12.83 -3.21
C ASP A 4 -10.25 -11.87 -2.63
N LEU A 5 -10.16 -10.65 -3.17
CA LEU A 5 -9.27 -9.60 -2.68
C LEU A 5 -9.76 -9.07 -1.32
N GLU A 6 -11.05 -8.80 -1.20
CA GLU A 6 -11.68 -8.29 0.02
C GLU A 6 -11.55 -9.26 1.20
N GLU A 7 -11.71 -10.57 0.95
CA GLU A 7 -11.65 -11.62 1.96
C GLU A 7 -10.23 -12.06 2.30
N ASN A 8 -9.22 -11.65 1.53
CA ASN A 8 -7.84 -12.05 1.75
C ASN A 8 -7.29 -11.47 3.07
N ARG A 9 -7.07 -12.34 4.06
CA ARG A 9 -6.60 -11.95 5.39
C ARG A 9 -5.09 -11.67 5.47
N LEU A 10 -4.33 -12.05 4.44
CA LEU A 10 -2.89 -11.79 4.38
C LEU A 10 -2.56 -10.39 3.87
N LEU A 11 -3.55 -9.73 3.24
CA LEU A 11 -3.47 -8.34 2.83
C LEU A 11 -4.15 -7.47 3.88
N ASN A 12 -3.40 -6.50 4.40
CA ASN A 12 -3.98 -5.48 5.26
C ASN A 12 -4.90 -4.54 4.45
N PRO A 13 -5.75 -3.73 5.10
CA PRO A 13 -6.68 -2.86 4.39
C PRO A 13 -6.01 -1.83 3.47
N PHE A 14 -4.88 -1.24 3.87
CA PHE A 14 -4.14 -0.29 3.03
C PHE A 14 -3.63 -0.93 1.73
N ASN A 15 -3.05 -2.14 1.82
CA ASN A 15 -2.65 -2.89 0.62
C ASN A 15 -3.83 -3.09 -0.33
N LYS A 16 -5.02 -3.41 0.21
CA LYS A 16 -6.24 -3.62 -0.60
C LYS A 16 -6.68 -2.33 -1.28
N VAL A 17 -6.66 -1.19 -0.59
CA VAL A 17 -6.93 0.13 -1.17
C VAL A 17 -5.99 0.40 -2.34
N ASP A 18 -4.69 0.18 -2.16
CA ASP A 18 -3.70 0.43 -3.21
C ASP A 18 -3.92 -0.46 -4.44
N ILE A 19 -4.22 -1.75 -4.24
CA ILE A 19 -4.53 -2.68 -5.34
C ILE A 19 -5.80 -2.24 -6.07
N LEU A 20 -6.85 -1.86 -5.34
CA LEU A 20 -8.10 -1.36 -5.92
C LEU A 20 -7.83 -0.08 -6.72
N GLY A 21 -6.96 0.81 -6.25
CA GLY A 21 -6.55 2.00 -7.00
C GLY A 21 -5.85 1.71 -8.31
N VAL A 22 -5.03 0.65 -8.37
CA VAL A 22 -4.48 0.17 -9.64
C VAL A 22 -5.57 -0.38 -10.56
N LEU A 23 -6.55 -1.11 -10.01
CA LEU A 23 -7.66 -1.69 -10.79
C LEU A 23 -8.55 -0.62 -11.43
N VAL A 24 -8.80 0.49 -10.74
CA VAL A 24 -9.66 1.60 -11.24
C VAL A 24 -8.89 2.71 -11.96
N ASP A 25 -7.63 2.46 -12.30
CA ASP A 25 -6.74 3.39 -13.01
C ASP A 25 -6.53 4.74 -12.29
N GLU A 26 -6.60 4.73 -10.96
CA GLU A 26 -6.25 5.89 -10.12
C GLU A 26 -4.79 5.84 -9.66
N LYS A 27 -4.16 4.65 -9.68
CA LYS A 27 -2.73 4.46 -9.40
C LYS A 27 -2.03 3.71 -10.54
N PRO A 28 -0.79 4.07 -10.91
CA PRO A 28 -0.02 3.32 -11.91
C PRO A 28 0.42 1.95 -11.37
N SER A 29 0.75 1.89 -10.09
CA SER A 29 1.22 0.69 -9.40
C SER A 29 0.98 0.77 -7.90
N ALA A 30 1.19 -0.37 -7.23
CA ALA A 30 1.10 -0.51 -5.78
C ALA A 30 2.34 -1.27 -5.26
N TRP A 31 2.84 -0.83 -4.11
CA TRP A 31 3.87 -1.52 -3.34
C TRP A 31 3.24 -2.09 -2.07
N ILE A 32 2.99 -3.40 -2.06
CA ILE A 32 2.30 -4.07 -0.96
C ILE A 32 3.23 -5.05 -0.24
N PHE A 33 2.92 -5.35 1.03
CA PHE A 33 3.66 -6.32 1.82
C PHE A 33 2.76 -7.44 2.31
N VAL A 34 3.15 -8.69 2.04
CA VAL A 34 2.55 -9.87 2.66
C VAL A 34 3.35 -10.22 3.90
N LYS A 35 2.68 -10.22 5.06
CA LYS A 35 3.33 -10.43 6.36
C LYS A 35 3.11 -11.85 6.84
N PHE A 36 4.18 -12.49 7.27
CA PHE A 36 4.13 -13.79 7.90
C PHE A 36 4.88 -13.79 9.23
N PRO A 37 4.41 -14.56 10.24
CA PRO A 37 5.23 -14.83 11.41
C PRO A 37 6.52 -15.52 10.96
N PHE A 38 7.67 -15.13 11.52
CA PHE A 38 8.93 -15.79 11.22
C PHE A 38 8.89 -17.23 11.71
N ARG A 39 9.18 -18.17 10.81
CA ARG A 39 9.07 -19.61 11.08
C ARG A 39 10.36 -20.30 10.63
N ARG A 40 10.84 -21.27 11.42
CA ARG A 40 12.11 -21.98 11.18
C ARG A 40 11.95 -23.33 10.46
N SER A 41 10.74 -23.89 10.37
CA SER A 41 10.55 -25.22 9.78
C SER A 41 10.26 -25.17 8.28
N ASN A 42 10.84 -26.08 7.51
CA ASN A 42 10.64 -26.19 6.06
C ASN A 42 9.18 -26.31 5.64
N ARG A 43 8.36 -27.06 6.40
CA ARG A 43 6.92 -27.22 6.14
C ARG A 43 6.18 -25.88 6.21
N GLN A 44 6.56 -25.03 7.17
CA GLN A 44 5.94 -23.72 7.35
C GLN A 44 6.40 -22.73 6.29
N ILE A 45 7.68 -22.74 5.91
CA ILE A 45 8.21 -21.92 4.80
C ILE A 45 7.47 -22.26 3.50
N THR A 46 7.34 -23.55 3.19
CA THR A 46 6.60 -24.03 2.01
C THR A 46 5.14 -23.55 2.02
N SER A 47 4.49 -23.53 3.18
CA SER A 47 3.13 -23.01 3.30
C SER A 47 3.03 -21.51 3.02
N GLN A 48 4.02 -20.72 3.44
CA GLN A 48 4.07 -19.28 3.19
C GLN A 48 4.30 -18.99 1.71
N GLU A 49 5.20 -19.72 1.05
CA GLU A 49 5.43 -19.61 -0.38
C GLU A 49 4.18 -19.95 -1.19
N LYS A 50 3.46 -21.01 -0.80
CA LYS A 50 2.16 -21.35 -1.41
C LYS A 50 1.16 -20.21 -1.25
N ALA A 51 1.12 -19.57 -0.08
CA ALA A 51 0.26 -18.42 0.16
C ALA A 51 0.63 -17.21 -0.73
N VAL A 52 1.92 -16.88 -0.85
CA VAL A 52 2.40 -15.82 -1.76
C VAL A 52 2.02 -16.13 -3.21
N LYS A 53 2.26 -17.36 -3.67
CA LYS A 53 1.87 -17.79 -5.03
C LYS A 53 0.35 -17.70 -5.24
N SER A 54 -0.45 -18.02 -4.23
CA SER A 54 -1.91 -17.85 -4.29
C SER A 54 -2.31 -16.39 -4.43
N ILE A 55 -1.63 -15.49 -3.72
CA ILE A 55 -1.86 -14.04 -3.82
C ILE A 55 -1.50 -13.55 -5.22
N ILE A 56 -0.34 -13.94 -5.75
CA ILE A 56 0.09 -13.58 -7.12
C ILE A 56 -0.96 -14.02 -8.14
N ARG A 57 -1.36 -15.29 -8.12
CA ARG A 57 -2.38 -15.84 -9.04
C ARG A 57 -3.72 -15.11 -8.94
N MET A 58 -4.12 -14.72 -7.75
CA MET A 58 -5.35 -13.93 -7.54
C MET A 58 -5.25 -12.57 -8.24
N HIS A 59 -4.12 -11.87 -8.16
CA HIS A 59 -3.92 -10.60 -8.85
C HIS A 59 -3.86 -10.77 -10.37
N GLU A 60 -3.21 -11.83 -10.85
CA GLU A 60 -3.16 -12.18 -12.28
C GLU A 60 -4.56 -12.41 -12.87
N LYS A 61 -5.48 -13.03 -12.10
CA LYS A 61 -6.89 -13.17 -12.50
C LYS A 61 -7.60 -11.84 -12.70
N PHE A 62 -7.15 -10.77 -12.04
CA PHE A 62 -7.68 -9.42 -12.22
C PHE A 62 -6.94 -8.62 -13.31
N GLY A 63 -6.08 -9.27 -14.09
CA GLY A 63 -5.29 -8.61 -15.13
C GLY A 63 -4.12 -7.78 -14.59
N LEU A 64 -3.68 -8.03 -13.35
CA LEU A 64 -2.54 -7.36 -12.75
C LEU A 64 -1.28 -8.22 -12.85
N HIS A 65 -0.17 -7.59 -13.19
CA HIS A 65 1.16 -8.20 -13.08
C HIS A 65 1.73 -7.97 -11.68
N VAL A 66 2.34 -9.01 -11.12
CA VAL A 66 2.98 -8.96 -9.81
C VAL A 66 4.44 -9.38 -9.94
N ILE A 67 5.35 -8.52 -9.47
CA ILE A 67 6.76 -8.86 -9.32
C ILE A 67 7.02 -9.02 -7.82
N GLN A 68 7.56 -10.17 -7.42
CA GLN A 68 8.01 -10.38 -6.04
C GLN A 68 9.42 -9.78 -5.86
N GLY A 69 9.62 -9.04 -4.77
CA GLY A 69 10.95 -8.59 -4.35
C GLY A 69 11.56 -9.51 -3.29
N ASP A 70 12.74 -9.12 -2.83
CA ASP A 70 13.47 -9.89 -1.81
C ASP A 70 12.78 -9.84 -0.45
N ASP A 71 12.74 -11.01 0.20
CA ASP A 71 12.15 -11.16 1.51
C ASP A 71 12.91 -10.32 2.55
N LYS A 72 12.16 -9.57 3.35
CA LYS A 72 12.71 -8.81 4.47
C LYS A 72 12.32 -9.45 5.79
N ILE A 73 13.28 -9.69 6.66
CA ILE A 73 13.01 -10.12 8.04
C ILE A 73 13.05 -8.88 8.92
N LEU A 74 11.90 -8.48 9.45
CA LEU A 74 11.77 -7.34 10.35
C LEU A 74 11.64 -7.81 11.79
N LEU A 75 12.29 -7.10 12.71
CA LEU A 75 12.11 -7.28 14.14
C LEU A 75 11.03 -6.32 14.61
N ARG A 76 9.91 -6.85 15.13
CA ARG A 76 8.94 -6.02 15.83
C ARG A 76 9.27 -5.94 17.32
N PRO A 77 9.51 -4.74 17.87
CA PRO A 77 9.58 -4.56 19.31
C PRO A 77 8.18 -4.80 19.89
N THR A 78 8.04 -5.84 20.71
CA THR A 78 6.90 -5.98 21.62
C THR A 78 7.16 -5.06 22.80
N ARG A 79 6.33 -4.03 23.03
CA ARG A 79 6.26 -3.09 24.20
C ARG A 79 7.56 -2.90 25.00
N TRP A 80 7.97 -1.64 25.26
CA TRP A 80 9.24 -1.24 25.92
C TRP A 80 9.71 -2.03 27.18
N TRP A 81 8.84 -2.74 27.91
CA TRP A 81 9.20 -3.61 29.04
C TRP A 81 9.40 -5.11 28.70
N MET A 82 9.16 -5.54 27.46
CA MET A 82 9.34 -6.92 26.95
C MET A 82 10.48 -7.00 25.91
N ILE A 83 11.64 -6.42 26.23
CA ILE A 83 12.79 -6.31 25.31
C ILE A 83 13.34 -7.68 24.86
N PHE A 84 13.01 -8.77 25.56
CA PHE A 84 13.49 -10.12 25.24
C PHE A 84 12.58 -10.94 24.29
N ALA A 85 11.42 -10.42 23.87
CA ALA A 85 10.44 -11.14 23.05
C ALA A 85 10.21 -10.51 21.67
N SER A 86 11.26 -10.03 21.00
CA SER A 86 11.13 -9.47 19.64
C SER A 86 10.57 -10.53 18.68
N ARG A 87 9.36 -10.31 18.17
CA ARG A 87 8.78 -11.19 17.15
C ARG A 87 9.41 -10.85 15.81
N LYS A 88 10.14 -11.80 15.25
CA LYS A 88 10.58 -11.73 13.85
C LYS A 88 9.36 -11.91 12.95
N GLU A 89 9.24 -11.07 11.93
CA GLU A 89 8.24 -11.17 10.88
C GLU A 89 8.95 -11.23 9.53
N ARG A 90 8.49 -12.11 8.65
CA ARG A 90 8.91 -12.14 7.25
C ARG A 90 7.92 -11.27 6.46
N HIS A 91 8.44 -10.28 5.76
CA HIS A 91 7.71 -9.37 4.90
C HIS A 91 8.13 -9.67 3.47
N VAL A 92 7.17 -10.11 2.66
CA VAL A 92 7.39 -10.38 1.24
C VAL A 92 6.85 -9.18 0.45
N PRO A 93 7.70 -8.32 -0.12
CA PRO A 93 7.25 -7.20 -0.93
C PRO A 93 6.74 -7.70 -2.28
N LEU A 94 5.59 -7.19 -2.70
CA LEU A 94 5.02 -7.41 -4.03
C LEU A 94 4.79 -6.06 -4.70
N TYR A 95 5.21 -5.97 -5.96
CA TYR A 95 5.05 -4.80 -6.82
C TYR A 95 3.98 -5.11 -7.86
N VAL A 96 2.87 -4.39 -7.80
CA VAL A 96 1.65 -4.71 -8.54
C VAL A 96 1.35 -3.60 -9.54
N SER A 97 1.07 -3.94 -10.80
CA SER A 97 0.63 -2.97 -11.82
C SER A 97 -0.11 -3.67 -12.96
N LYS A 98 -0.98 -2.95 -13.68
CA LYS A 98 -1.54 -3.41 -14.96
C LYS A 98 -0.49 -3.57 -16.06
N LYS A 99 0.68 -2.95 -15.94
CA LYS A 99 1.79 -3.07 -16.89
C LYS A 99 3.00 -3.70 -16.22
N ILE A 100 3.49 -4.81 -16.77
CA ILE A 100 4.67 -5.50 -16.24
C ILE A 100 5.91 -4.61 -16.18
N ALA A 101 6.08 -3.71 -17.15
CA ALA A 101 7.20 -2.76 -17.18
C ALA A 101 7.17 -1.81 -15.97
N THR A 102 5.97 -1.32 -15.59
CA THR A 102 5.79 -0.43 -14.43
C THR A 102 6.09 -1.17 -13.12
N ALA A 103 5.62 -2.42 -12.96
CA ALA A 103 5.92 -3.23 -11.77
C ALA A 103 7.43 -3.52 -11.63
N LYS A 104 8.11 -3.80 -12.76
CA LYS A 104 9.58 -3.97 -12.78
C LYS A 104 10.30 -2.67 -12.43
N ALA A 105 9.89 -1.55 -13.01
CA ALA A 105 10.47 -0.25 -12.71
C ALA A 105 10.33 0.10 -11.22
N LEU A 106 9.17 -0.19 -10.61
CA LEU A 106 8.95 0.06 -9.19
C LEU A 106 9.87 -0.79 -8.31
N LYS A 107 10.05 -2.08 -8.65
CA LYS A 107 11.03 -2.94 -7.96
C LYS A 107 12.42 -2.34 -8.03
N THR A 108 12.88 -1.96 -9.23
CA THR A 108 14.21 -1.37 -9.43
C THR A 108 14.39 -0.08 -8.64
N ALA A 109 13.41 0.83 -8.64
CA ALA A 109 13.45 2.06 -7.88
C ALA A 109 13.58 1.80 -6.36
N VAL A 110 12.85 0.82 -5.84
CA VAL A 110 12.95 0.40 -4.43
C VAL A 110 14.31 -0.21 -4.09
N GLU A 111 14.89 -1.00 -4.99
CA GLU A 111 16.24 -1.57 -4.81
C GLU A 111 17.34 -0.51 -4.83
N GLN A 112 17.16 0.52 -5.66
CA GLN A 112 18.07 1.67 -5.78
C GLN A 112 17.84 2.74 -4.70
N LYS A 113 16.75 2.63 -3.91
CA LYS A 113 16.32 3.66 -2.95
C LYS A 113 16.10 5.03 -3.60
N ASP A 114 15.54 5.03 -4.81
CA ASP A 114 15.17 6.25 -5.53
C ASP A 114 13.75 6.66 -5.11
N ASP A 115 13.63 7.39 -4.01
CA ASP A 115 12.35 7.82 -3.44
C ASP A 115 11.52 8.66 -4.43
N LYS A 116 12.18 9.45 -5.29
CA LYS A 116 11.49 10.25 -6.31
C LYS A 116 10.81 9.35 -7.34
N GLN A 117 11.55 8.35 -7.85
CA GLN A 117 10.99 7.39 -8.81
C GLN A 117 9.93 6.49 -8.17
N ILE A 118 10.11 6.07 -6.91
CA ILE A 118 9.12 5.29 -6.16
C ILE A 118 7.80 6.07 -6.08
N GLY A 119 7.84 7.33 -5.62
CA GLY A 119 6.64 8.15 -5.48
C GLY A 119 5.90 8.36 -6.80
N ALA A 120 6.65 8.61 -7.88
CA ALA A 120 6.08 8.79 -9.22
C ALA A 120 5.39 7.51 -9.73
N LEU A 121 6.01 6.35 -9.54
CA LEU A 121 5.44 5.06 -9.95
C LEU A 121 4.22 4.65 -9.10
N LEU A 122 4.16 5.09 -7.84
CA LEU A 122 2.99 4.93 -6.98
C LEU A 122 1.85 5.93 -7.31
N GLY A 123 2.11 6.91 -8.18
CA GLY A 123 1.11 7.91 -8.60
C GLY A 123 0.94 9.06 -7.61
N PHE A 124 1.95 9.34 -6.77
CA PHE A 124 1.88 10.45 -5.84
C PHE A 124 2.03 11.80 -6.57
N PRO A 125 1.41 12.88 -6.04
CA PRO A 125 1.57 14.20 -6.62
C PRO A 125 3.04 14.64 -6.66
N PRO A 126 3.53 15.27 -7.75
CA PRO A 126 4.93 15.71 -7.85
C PRO A 126 5.38 16.59 -6.68
N THR A 127 4.53 17.51 -6.22
CA THR A 127 4.83 18.39 -5.08
C THR A 127 4.96 17.63 -3.76
N ALA A 128 4.19 16.55 -3.57
CA ALA A 128 4.32 15.68 -2.40
C ALA A 128 5.61 14.86 -2.45
N ILE A 129 6.02 14.41 -3.64
CA ILE A 129 7.27 13.67 -3.85
C ILE A 129 8.46 14.58 -3.55
N ASP A 130 8.49 15.77 -4.14
CA ASP A 130 9.59 16.72 -3.91
C ASP A 130 9.68 17.11 -2.43
N ALA A 131 8.52 17.33 -1.77
CA ALA A 131 8.47 17.63 -0.34
C ALA A 131 8.95 16.49 0.57
N TYR A 132 8.71 15.24 0.18
CA TYR A 132 9.23 14.08 0.91
C TYR A 132 10.75 13.98 0.79
N VAL A 133 11.29 14.24 -0.40
CA VAL A 133 12.74 14.17 -0.68
C VAL A 133 13.50 15.31 0.00
N ASP A 134 12.94 16.52 0.04
CA ASP A 134 13.58 17.70 0.64
C ASP A 134 13.28 17.89 2.14
N GLY A 135 12.36 17.10 2.70
CA GLY A 135 11.95 17.17 4.11
C GLY A 135 10.95 18.29 4.43
N SER A 136 10.36 18.94 3.44
CA SER A 136 9.35 20.00 3.59
C SER A 136 7.91 19.48 3.71
N VAL A 137 7.75 18.27 4.24
CA VAL A 137 6.43 17.66 4.50
C VAL A 137 5.65 18.41 5.58
N LEU A 138 4.32 18.37 5.46
CA LEU A 138 3.38 18.81 6.47
C LEU A 138 3.42 17.81 7.64
N PRO A 139 3.67 18.26 8.89
CA PRO A 139 3.65 17.40 10.06
C PRO A 139 2.31 16.67 10.23
N TYR A 140 2.34 15.44 10.74
CA TYR A 140 1.16 14.58 10.84
C TYR A 140 0.04 15.19 11.69
N ASP A 141 0.39 15.85 12.79
CA ASP A 141 -0.52 16.56 13.69
C ASP A 141 -1.15 17.82 13.06
N GLN A 142 -0.59 18.29 11.94
CA GLN A 142 -1.11 19.42 11.16
C GLN A 142 -1.91 19.00 9.93
N ILE A 143 -2.00 17.69 9.64
CA ILE A 143 -2.86 17.19 8.56
C ILE A 143 -4.32 17.42 8.96
N PRO A 144 -5.11 18.17 8.16
CA PRO A 144 -6.50 18.42 8.49
C PRO A 144 -7.32 17.14 8.39
N LYS A 145 -8.27 16.98 9.29
CA LYS A 145 -9.19 15.83 9.25
C LYS A 145 -10.14 15.90 8.06
N SER A 146 -10.45 17.09 7.56
CA SER A 146 -11.30 17.34 6.40
C SER A 146 -11.06 18.76 5.86
N THR A 147 -11.53 19.02 4.65
CA THR A 147 -11.58 20.35 4.03
C THR A 147 -13.00 20.62 3.50
N GLU A 148 -13.19 21.77 2.85
CA GLU A 148 -14.44 22.09 2.15
C GLU A 148 -14.76 21.10 1.01
N THR A 149 -13.73 20.50 0.42
CA THR A 149 -13.86 19.63 -0.77
C THR A 149 -13.54 18.17 -0.51
N VAL A 150 -13.00 17.83 0.67
CA VAL A 150 -12.60 16.47 1.04
C VAL A 150 -13.10 16.16 2.45
N THR A 151 -13.96 15.17 2.55
CA THR A 151 -14.54 14.70 3.82
C THR A 151 -13.53 13.91 4.65
N ALA A 152 -13.83 13.70 5.93
CA ALA A 152 -12.99 12.91 6.82
C ALA A 152 -12.86 11.44 6.40
N ASP A 153 -13.90 10.88 5.79
CA ASP A 153 -13.85 9.52 5.27
C ASP A 153 -12.99 9.41 4.00
N GLU A 154 -13.01 10.42 3.14
CA GLU A 154 -12.13 10.49 1.96
C GLU A 154 -10.66 10.69 2.36
N MET A 155 -10.39 11.45 3.42
CA MET A 155 -9.03 11.62 3.96
C MET A 155 -8.39 10.29 4.42
N LYS A 156 -9.18 9.26 4.79
CA LYS A 156 -8.65 7.92 5.13
C LYS A 156 -8.00 7.20 3.95
N PHE A 157 -8.25 7.65 2.71
CA PHE A 157 -7.62 7.11 1.51
C PHE A 157 -6.29 7.80 1.15
N LEU A 158 -5.85 8.79 1.93
CA LEU A 158 -4.56 9.43 1.76
C LEU A 158 -3.42 8.42 1.96
N GLY A 159 -2.66 8.17 0.89
CA GLY A 159 -1.58 7.18 0.86
C GLY A 159 -0.17 7.75 0.82
N HIS A 160 0.00 9.07 0.98
CA HIS A 160 1.29 9.75 0.92
C HIS A 160 1.37 10.89 1.93
N MET A 161 2.60 11.34 2.22
CA MET A 161 2.82 12.57 2.97
C MET A 161 2.42 13.78 2.12
N LEU A 162 2.00 14.85 2.78
CA LEU A 162 1.57 16.09 2.12
C LEU A 162 2.70 17.11 2.16
N SER A 163 2.83 17.94 1.13
CA SER A 163 3.76 19.08 1.18
C SER A 163 3.22 20.19 2.07
N ARG A 164 4.10 20.97 2.73
CA ARG A 164 3.64 22.06 3.60
C ARG A 164 2.83 23.13 2.87
N ASN A 165 3.16 23.39 1.60
CA ASN A 165 2.66 24.55 0.87
C ASN A 165 1.62 24.21 -0.23
N ASN A 166 1.50 22.94 -0.65
CA ASN A 166 0.62 22.55 -1.76
C ASN A 166 -0.39 21.44 -1.39
N TRP A 167 -0.51 21.09 -0.11
CA TRP A 167 -1.29 19.93 0.30
C TRP A 167 -2.76 19.97 -0.15
N GLN A 168 -3.38 21.15 -0.28
CA GLN A 168 -4.77 21.26 -0.70
C GLN A 168 -5.00 20.70 -2.11
N SER A 169 -4.09 20.96 -3.05
CA SER A 169 -4.20 20.43 -4.42
C SER A 169 -3.87 18.94 -4.45
N GLU A 170 -2.93 18.51 -3.61
CA GLU A 170 -2.48 17.12 -3.49
C GLU A 170 -3.59 16.17 -3.03
N ILE A 171 -4.57 16.63 -2.25
CA ILE A 171 -5.69 15.79 -1.78
C ILE A 171 -6.94 15.85 -2.68
N SER A 172 -6.95 16.71 -3.69
CA SER A 172 -8.13 16.95 -4.54
C SER A 172 -8.62 15.71 -5.30
N TYR A 173 -7.77 14.68 -5.45
CA TYR A 173 -8.14 13.42 -6.09
C TYR A 173 -8.94 12.48 -5.17
N LEU A 174 -8.88 12.66 -3.85
CA LEU A 174 -9.44 11.73 -2.88
C LEU A 174 -10.94 11.47 -3.05
N PRO A 175 -11.80 12.48 -3.33
CA PRO A 175 -13.23 12.22 -3.57
C PRO A 175 -13.50 11.32 -4.78
N ARG A 176 -12.79 11.56 -5.89
CA ARG A 176 -12.90 10.70 -7.09
C ARG A 176 -12.41 9.29 -6.78
N TYR A 177 -11.31 9.19 -6.05
CA TYR A 177 -10.67 7.93 -5.71
C TYR A 177 -11.55 7.06 -4.80
N ALA A 178 -12.05 7.64 -3.71
CA ALA A 178 -12.96 7.00 -2.76
C ALA A 178 -14.24 6.51 -3.45
N ARG A 179 -14.85 7.35 -4.30
CA ARG A 179 -16.04 6.99 -5.08
C ARG A 179 -15.80 5.78 -5.98
N LYS A 180 -14.71 5.77 -6.76
CA LYS A 180 -14.38 4.62 -7.63
C LYS A 180 -14.17 3.33 -6.84
N ILE A 181 -13.51 3.40 -5.68
CA ILE A 181 -13.37 2.22 -4.81
C ILE A 181 -14.74 1.75 -4.32
N LYS A 182 -15.60 2.67 -3.86
CA LYS A 182 -16.96 2.35 -3.41
C LYS A 182 -17.79 1.67 -4.49
N GLU A 183 -17.69 2.12 -5.75
CA GLU A 183 -18.40 1.53 -6.88
C GLU A 183 -17.99 0.07 -7.14
N ILE A 184 -16.70 -0.25 -7.03
CA ILE A 184 -16.21 -1.59 -7.37
C ILE A 184 -16.16 -2.57 -6.21
N ALA A 185 -16.03 -2.06 -4.98
CA ALA A 185 -15.84 -2.83 -3.76
C ALA A 185 -16.59 -2.18 -2.56
N PRO A 186 -17.93 -2.06 -2.63
CA PRO A 186 -18.71 -1.31 -1.64
C PRO A 186 -18.60 -1.89 -0.22
N ASN A 187 -18.61 -3.22 -0.08
CA ASN A 187 -18.49 -3.86 1.22
C ASN A 187 -17.13 -3.59 1.86
N PHE A 188 -16.06 -3.66 1.08
CA PHE A 188 -14.73 -3.32 1.55
C PHE A 188 -14.62 -1.83 1.90
N TYR A 189 -15.20 -0.94 1.11
CA TYR A 189 -15.24 0.50 1.40
C TYR A 189 -15.86 0.76 2.79
N ASP A 190 -17.03 0.20 3.07
CA ASP A 190 -17.71 0.36 4.36
C ASP A 190 -16.92 -0.23 5.53
N LEU A 191 -16.23 -1.36 5.31
CA LEU A 191 -15.34 -1.96 6.31
C LEU A 191 -14.07 -1.13 6.53
N TYR A 192 -13.50 -0.56 5.47
CA TYR A 192 -12.31 0.28 5.52
C TYR A 192 -12.57 1.55 6.33
N LEU A 193 -13.72 2.19 6.14
CA LEU A 193 -14.08 3.39 6.89
C LEU A 193 -14.25 3.15 8.40
N LYS A 194 -14.57 1.92 8.81
CA LYS A 194 -14.69 1.52 10.23
C LYS A 194 -13.34 1.12 10.85
N HIS A 195 -12.29 1.03 10.05
CA HIS A 195 -10.97 0.65 10.51
C HIS A 195 -10.23 1.89 11.03
N GLU A 196 -10.17 2.05 12.35
CA GLU A 196 -9.36 3.07 13.06
C GLU A 196 -7.96 2.55 13.39
#